data_AF-A0A9Q9ZDA7-F1
#
_entry.id   AF-A0A9Q9ZDA7-F1
#
_cell.length_a   1.000
_cell.length_b   1.000
_cell.length_c   1.000
_cell.angle_alpha   90.00
_cell.angle_beta   90.00
_cell.angle_gamma   90.00
#
_symmetry.space_group_name_H-M   'P 1'
#
loop_
_entity.id
_entity.type
_entity.pdbx_description
1 polymer ?
#
loop_
_entity_poly.entity_id
_entity_poly.type
_entity_poly.pdbx_seq_one_letter_code
_entity_poly.pdbx_strand_id
1 'polypeptide(L)'
;MLLCLQTPWQKRLMRLYGQQMCLLDESYRAGRNSLPLFFLWVRTNVRVGVFVTQTETKEDIAEALKVFQKWNSDWNPSHFMVDFCEAEISALEEVFKGSKVLLCDVHREKARMEWIRKKENGVTSQEEVLKLLQAIADSQTNEEFENNTVTLQQHPDWQSNEKLRRFVSTWLVHAERWVNMFGNENMHVAAFKNKGVKSQKDVLKHSHLKGHRNCSLSETLIVSMNNFLPRSYQKYVELNIKCSSGSRKYSTNVPCYAGHSPRIMSQHIIKRHQESLPFNASDITSAGENVFNVQSQTSLEKHQVNFGKDDEMPSCTCTDWQRHLLPCQHFCAVFALVPGWSWENLSAAYRKNPLFTFDEVCLGQSATLPADLQGEEALKKNQEKDSSPERCPSPAPSEPILTNPEAEKSEKCCSLLKEISELTCHIQDGTFLDSVTDRLTDLLKDIRRHTPHDDILDLSYAPPSKKMCSASAEHPESINTVPLYLEKIMRATHTSEF
;
A
#
# COMPACT_ATOMS: atom_id res chain seq x y z
N MET A 1 -18.64 23.89 -14.28
CA MET A 1 -17.47 24.43 -13.55
C MET A 1 -16.43 23.33 -13.47
N LEU A 2 -15.22 23.59 -13.98
CA LEU A 2 -14.12 22.65 -13.97
C LEU A 2 -12.88 23.33 -13.38
N LEU A 3 -12.25 22.69 -12.41
CA LEU A 3 -10.95 23.07 -11.88
C LEU A 3 -10.02 21.86 -11.99
N CYS A 4 -8.88 22.02 -12.66
CA CYS A 4 -7.83 21.00 -12.71
C CYS A 4 -6.54 21.59 -12.13
N LEU A 5 -5.83 20.81 -11.32
CA LEU A 5 -4.59 21.22 -10.69
C LEU A 5 -3.54 20.11 -10.84
N GLN A 6 -2.37 20.50 -11.34
CA GLN A 6 -1.22 19.61 -11.47
C GLN A 6 0.08 20.42 -11.40
N THR A 7 0.91 20.14 -10.40
CA THR A 7 2.23 20.76 -10.25
C THR A 7 3.27 20.11 -11.18
N PRO A 8 4.44 20.73 -11.40
CA PRO A 8 5.51 20.12 -12.21
C PRO A 8 6.01 18.77 -11.67
N TRP A 9 6.14 18.62 -10.35
CA TRP A 9 6.56 17.35 -9.75
C TRP A 9 5.47 16.27 -9.91
N GLN A 10 4.19 16.65 -9.90
CA GLN A 10 3.08 15.72 -10.16
C GLN A 10 3.12 15.20 -11.60
N LYS A 11 3.35 16.07 -12.59
CA LYS A 11 3.53 15.67 -14.00
C LYS A 11 4.69 14.68 -14.17
N ARG A 12 5.81 14.96 -13.51
CA ARG A 12 6.98 14.08 -13.51
C ARG A 12 6.64 12.69 -12.95
N LEU A 13 6.00 12.63 -11.78
CA LEU A 13 5.61 11.35 -11.17
C LEU A 13 4.55 10.61 -12.00
N MET A 14 3.63 11.33 -12.64
CA MET A 14 2.68 10.74 -13.58
C MET A 14 3.39 10.11 -14.78
N ARG A 15 4.41 10.78 -15.36
CA ARG A 15 5.19 10.22 -16.48
C ARG A 15 5.97 8.97 -16.05
N LEU A 16 6.52 8.95 -14.84
CA LEU A 16 7.30 7.82 -14.32
C LEU A 16 6.46 6.61 -13.95
N TYR A 17 5.33 6.82 -13.27
CA TYR A 17 4.57 5.74 -12.64
C TYR A 17 3.19 5.50 -13.24
N GLY A 18 2.69 6.44 -14.04
CA GLY A 18 1.32 6.45 -14.54
C GLY A 18 1.08 5.71 -15.85
N GLN A 19 2.10 5.04 -16.43
CA GLN A 19 1.93 4.29 -17.68
C GLN A 19 1.35 2.88 -17.45
N GLN A 20 1.65 2.26 -16.33
CA GLN A 20 1.15 0.90 -16.04
C GLN A 20 -0.22 0.94 -15.39
N MET A 21 -0.37 1.75 -14.34
CA MET A 21 -1.63 1.86 -13.60
C MET A 21 -1.78 3.24 -12.98
N CYS A 22 -2.94 3.85 -13.22
CA CYS A 22 -3.41 5.02 -12.50
C CYS A 22 -4.64 4.66 -11.66
N LEU A 23 -4.83 5.35 -10.54
CA LEU A 23 -6.06 5.23 -9.76
C LEU A 23 -6.81 6.55 -9.81
N LEU A 24 -8.12 6.46 -9.99
CA LEU A 24 -9.04 7.58 -9.80
C LEU A 24 -9.84 7.31 -8.52
N ASP A 25 -9.97 8.32 -7.67
CA ASP A 25 -10.69 8.20 -6.41
C ASP A 25 -11.43 9.51 -6.12
N GLU A 26 -12.75 9.42 -5.96
CA GLU A 26 -13.57 10.49 -5.40
C GLU A 26 -13.36 10.54 -3.88
N SER A 27 -13.15 11.74 -3.33
CA SER A 27 -12.71 11.90 -1.94
C SER A 27 -13.56 12.83 -1.08
N TYR A 28 -14.49 13.62 -1.64
CA TYR A 28 -15.22 14.57 -0.81
C TYR A 28 -16.63 14.90 -1.30
N ARG A 29 -17.59 14.71 -0.38
CA ARG A 29 -18.89 15.38 -0.36
C ARG A 29 -19.15 15.86 1.08
N ALA A 30 -19.19 17.17 1.29
CA ALA A 30 -19.70 17.74 2.54
C ALA A 30 -20.75 18.81 2.28
N GLY A 31 -21.93 18.61 2.86
CA GLY A 31 -23.03 19.57 2.82
C GLY A 31 -23.82 19.58 1.50
N ARG A 32 -24.88 20.40 1.48
CA ARG A 32 -25.92 20.42 0.43
C ARG A 32 -25.46 20.91 -0.95
N ASN A 33 -24.27 21.53 -1.04
CA ASN A 33 -23.68 22.09 -2.28
C ASN A 33 -22.21 21.67 -2.46
N SER A 34 -21.84 20.43 -2.13
CA SER A 34 -20.46 19.96 -2.37
C SER A 34 -20.28 19.56 -3.83
N LEU A 35 -19.32 20.21 -4.49
CA LEU A 35 -18.88 19.82 -5.81
C LEU A 35 -17.97 18.58 -5.70
N PRO A 36 -18.04 17.64 -6.65
CA PRO A 36 -17.24 16.42 -6.63
C PRO A 36 -15.75 16.72 -6.74
N LEU A 37 -14.96 16.16 -5.84
CA LEU A 37 -13.50 16.30 -5.78
C LEU A 37 -12.82 14.96 -6.03
N PHE A 38 -12.00 14.94 -7.08
CA PHE A 38 -11.29 13.75 -7.53
C PHE A 38 -9.78 13.90 -7.39
N PHE A 39 -9.14 12.76 -7.14
CA PHE A 39 -7.69 12.64 -7.11
C PHE A 39 -7.20 11.57 -8.07
N LEU A 40 -6.17 11.92 -8.84
CA LEU A 40 -5.39 10.96 -9.63
C LEU A 40 -4.20 10.48 -8.81
N TRP A 41 -4.00 9.18 -8.80
CA TRP A 41 -2.92 8.52 -8.07
C TRP A 41 -2.07 7.64 -8.98
N VAL A 42 -0.83 7.45 -8.57
CA VAL A 42 0.10 6.46 -9.12
C VAL A 42 0.67 5.60 -7.99
N ARG A 43 1.36 4.51 -8.36
CA ARG A 43 1.91 3.51 -7.43
C ARG A 43 3.14 4.00 -6.65
N THR A 44 2.98 5.08 -5.89
CA THR A 44 3.97 5.55 -4.90
C THR A 44 3.29 5.67 -3.55
N ASN A 45 2.47 6.71 -3.41
CA ASN A 45 1.70 7.16 -2.24
C ASN A 45 1.31 8.65 -2.38
N VAL A 46 1.58 9.24 -3.56
CA VAL A 46 1.40 10.66 -3.83
C VAL A 46 0.33 10.86 -4.89
N ARG A 47 -0.50 11.87 -4.70
CA ARG A 47 -1.47 12.31 -5.69
C ARG A 47 -0.76 13.04 -6.82
N VAL A 48 -1.03 12.67 -8.05
CA VAL A 48 -0.43 13.24 -9.27
C VAL A 48 -1.39 14.13 -10.06
N GLY A 49 -2.59 14.35 -9.53
CA GLY A 49 -3.56 15.28 -10.09
C GLY A 49 -4.73 15.47 -9.15
N VAL A 50 -5.33 16.66 -9.22
CA VAL A 50 -6.56 17.00 -8.50
C VAL A 50 -7.51 17.65 -9.48
N PHE A 51 -8.79 17.29 -9.46
CA PHE A 51 -9.80 18.05 -10.17
C PHE A 51 -11.13 18.11 -9.46
N VAL A 52 -11.88 19.16 -9.75
CA VAL A 52 -13.25 19.39 -9.28
C VAL A 52 -14.13 19.57 -10.49
N THR A 53 -15.23 18.83 -10.53
CA THR A 53 -16.25 18.95 -11.58
C THR A 53 -17.50 19.63 -11.05
N GLN A 54 -18.45 19.93 -11.94
CA GLN A 54 -19.76 20.44 -11.52
C GLN A 54 -20.66 19.32 -11.03
N THR A 55 -20.59 18.17 -11.69
CA THR A 55 -21.37 16.96 -11.42
C THR A 55 -20.49 15.71 -11.54
N GLU A 56 -20.99 14.56 -11.07
CA GLU A 56 -20.36 13.24 -11.26
C GLU A 56 -20.86 12.57 -12.54
N THR A 57 -21.18 13.36 -13.56
CA THR A 57 -21.53 12.82 -14.86
C THR A 57 -20.27 12.36 -15.59
N LYS A 58 -20.47 11.40 -16.50
CA LYS A 58 -19.41 10.90 -17.39
C LYS A 58 -18.75 12.05 -18.14
N GLU A 59 -19.56 13.00 -18.64
CA GLU A 59 -19.13 14.11 -19.48
C GLU A 59 -18.18 15.05 -18.72
N ASP A 60 -18.55 15.42 -17.49
CA ASP A 60 -17.75 16.31 -16.64
C ASP A 60 -16.41 15.66 -16.24
N ILE A 61 -16.44 14.35 -15.89
CA ILE A 61 -15.22 13.60 -15.53
C ILE A 61 -14.32 13.47 -16.77
N ALA A 62 -14.90 13.16 -17.94
CA ALA A 62 -14.15 13.04 -19.19
C ALA A 62 -13.52 14.38 -19.62
N GLU A 63 -14.20 15.50 -19.40
CA GLU A 63 -13.64 16.84 -19.64
C GLU A 63 -12.37 17.07 -18.81
N ALA A 64 -12.43 16.76 -17.51
CA ALA A 64 -11.27 16.88 -16.62
C ALA A 64 -10.10 15.98 -17.07
N LEU A 65 -10.39 14.71 -17.38
CA LEU A 65 -9.38 13.75 -17.84
C LEU A 65 -8.71 14.18 -19.15
N LYS A 66 -9.47 14.77 -20.10
CA LYS A 66 -8.93 15.34 -21.35
C LYS A 66 -7.95 16.50 -21.07
N VAL A 67 -8.19 17.31 -20.03
CA VAL A 67 -7.22 18.33 -19.60
C VAL A 67 -5.91 17.69 -19.14
N PHE A 68 -5.96 16.65 -18.32
CA PHE A 68 -4.75 15.94 -17.87
C PHE A 68 -4.03 15.24 -19.03
N GLN A 69 -4.76 14.65 -19.97
CA GLN A 69 -4.18 14.06 -21.19
C GLN A 69 -3.46 15.13 -22.04
N LYS A 70 -4.07 16.31 -22.21
CA LYS A 70 -3.43 17.44 -22.91
C LYS A 70 -2.17 17.93 -22.19
N TRP A 71 -2.19 17.97 -20.87
CA TRP A 71 -1.05 18.39 -20.06
C TRP A 71 0.10 17.39 -20.02
N ASN A 72 -0.17 16.12 -20.37
CA ASN A 72 0.75 15.01 -20.33
C ASN A 72 0.58 14.19 -21.62
N SER A 73 1.08 14.71 -22.74
CA SER A 73 0.89 14.12 -24.09
C SER A 73 1.29 12.66 -24.19
N ASP A 74 2.29 12.25 -23.40
CA ASP A 74 2.85 10.89 -23.43
C ASP A 74 2.20 9.97 -22.40
N TRP A 75 1.20 10.47 -21.65
CA TRP A 75 0.49 9.68 -20.65
C TRP A 75 -0.62 8.86 -21.30
N ASN A 76 -0.36 7.56 -21.43
CA ASN A 76 -1.32 6.60 -21.98
C ASN A 76 -1.29 5.33 -21.10
N PRO A 77 -1.96 5.35 -19.94
CA PRO A 77 -1.95 4.23 -19.00
C PRO A 77 -2.50 2.96 -19.64
N SER A 78 -1.89 1.81 -19.38
CA SER A 78 -2.49 0.52 -19.79
C SER A 78 -3.73 0.16 -18.95
N HIS A 79 -3.77 0.58 -17.68
CA HIS A 79 -4.86 0.27 -16.76
C HIS A 79 -5.24 1.47 -15.88
N PHE A 80 -6.51 1.54 -15.54
CA PHE A 80 -7.03 2.33 -14.44
C PHE A 80 -7.64 1.44 -13.36
N MET A 81 -7.56 1.88 -12.11
CA MET A 81 -8.27 1.27 -11.00
C MET A 81 -9.18 2.32 -10.35
N VAL A 82 -10.47 1.99 -10.25
CA VAL A 82 -11.52 2.90 -9.79
C VAL A 82 -12.42 2.25 -8.77
N ASP A 83 -13.26 3.06 -8.14
CA ASP A 83 -14.36 2.56 -7.34
C ASP A 83 -15.48 2.10 -8.28
N PHE A 84 -16.47 1.34 -7.78
CA PHE A 84 -17.57 0.94 -8.64
C PHE A 84 -18.50 2.14 -8.91
N CYS A 85 -18.14 2.92 -9.94
CA CYS A 85 -18.84 4.09 -10.41
C CYS A 85 -18.92 4.08 -11.95
N GLU A 86 -20.12 3.90 -12.49
CA GLU A 86 -20.37 3.86 -13.94
C GLU A 86 -19.89 5.11 -14.67
N ALA A 87 -20.04 6.29 -14.04
CA ALA A 87 -19.60 7.55 -14.63
C ALA A 87 -18.07 7.63 -14.75
N GLU A 88 -17.32 7.21 -13.72
CA GLU A 88 -15.86 7.13 -13.76
C GLU A 88 -15.38 6.11 -14.81
N ILE A 89 -15.99 4.92 -14.80
CA ILE A 89 -15.66 3.84 -15.75
C ILE A 89 -15.86 4.33 -17.19
N SER A 90 -17.05 4.85 -17.48
CA SER A 90 -17.40 5.31 -18.82
C SER A 90 -16.57 6.50 -19.27
N ALA A 91 -16.19 7.40 -18.36
CA ALA A 91 -15.35 8.55 -18.68
C ALA A 91 -13.92 8.11 -19.04
N LEU A 92 -13.35 7.18 -18.27
CA LEU A 92 -12.02 6.65 -18.55
C LEU A 92 -11.97 5.88 -19.86
N GLU A 93 -12.98 5.05 -20.16
CA GLU A 93 -13.05 4.29 -21.41
C GLU A 93 -13.26 5.20 -22.64
N GLU A 94 -13.94 6.34 -22.48
CA GLU A 94 -14.06 7.33 -23.54
C GLU A 94 -12.71 8.02 -23.83
N VAL A 95 -12.03 8.49 -22.78
CA VAL A 95 -10.81 9.30 -22.91
C VAL A 95 -9.59 8.44 -23.27
N PHE A 96 -9.53 7.21 -22.75
CA PHE A 96 -8.42 6.30 -22.91
C PHE A 96 -8.87 4.96 -23.50
N LYS A 97 -9.22 4.96 -24.79
CA LYS A 97 -9.77 3.80 -25.51
C LYS A 97 -8.89 2.54 -25.51
N GLY A 98 -7.59 2.67 -25.23
CA GLY A 98 -6.64 1.55 -25.13
C GLY A 98 -6.42 1.04 -23.70
N SER A 99 -7.01 1.70 -22.70
CA SER A 99 -6.82 1.36 -21.29
C SER A 99 -7.93 0.42 -20.81
N LYS A 100 -7.56 -0.54 -19.96
CA LYS A 100 -8.54 -1.35 -19.23
C LYS A 100 -8.91 -0.66 -17.90
N VAL A 101 -10.20 -0.62 -17.57
CA VAL A 101 -10.67 -0.06 -16.29
C VAL A 101 -11.07 -1.20 -15.35
N LEU A 102 -10.45 -1.23 -14.18
CA LEU A 102 -10.57 -2.27 -13.16
C LEU A 102 -11.23 -1.71 -11.90
N LEU A 103 -11.91 -2.57 -11.15
CA LEU A 103 -12.48 -2.18 -9.85
C LEU A 103 -11.47 -2.43 -8.73
N CYS A 104 -11.41 -1.49 -7.79
CA CYS A 104 -10.52 -1.59 -6.64
C CYS A 104 -10.97 -2.70 -5.67
N ASP A 105 -10.10 -3.67 -5.41
CA ASP A 105 -10.35 -4.76 -4.45
C ASP A 105 -10.76 -4.26 -3.07
N VAL A 106 -10.11 -3.19 -2.58
CA VAL A 106 -10.37 -2.63 -1.24
C VAL A 106 -11.79 -2.10 -1.13
N HIS A 107 -12.22 -1.31 -2.10
CA HIS A 107 -13.56 -0.73 -2.08
C HIS A 107 -14.63 -1.76 -2.41
N ARG A 108 -14.32 -2.73 -3.27
CA ARG A 108 -15.17 -3.89 -3.51
C ARG A 108 -15.38 -4.70 -2.23
N GLU A 109 -14.31 -5.08 -1.54
CA GLU A 109 -14.38 -5.82 -0.26
C GLU A 109 -15.16 -5.01 0.79
N LYS A 110 -14.88 -3.71 0.93
CA LYS A 110 -15.57 -2.83 1.86
C LYS A 110 -17.06 -2.72 1.53
N ALA A 111 -17.42 -2.43 0.28
CA ALA A 111 -18.81 -2.30 -0.15
C ALA A 111 -19.59 -3.60 0.07
N ARG A 112 -18.99 -4.76 -0.24
CA ARG A 112 -19.57 -6.08 0.04
C ARG A 112 -19.75 -6.30 1.54
N MET A 113 -18.71 -6.07 2.33
CA MET A 113 -18.76 -6.25 3.79
C MET A 113 -19.83 -5.37 4.43
N GLU A 114 -19.84 -4.07 4.13
CA GLU A 114 -20.82 -3.12 4.66
C GLU A 114 -22.24 -3.46 4.23
N TRP A 115 -22.44 -3.92 2.99
CA TRP A 115 -23.75 -4.31 2.51
C TRP A 115 -24.24 -5.61 3.17
N ILE A 116 -23.41 -6.65 3.20
CA ILE A 116 -23.77 -7.97 3.77
C ILE A 116 -24.05 -7.87 5.28
N ARG A 117 -23.29 -7.05 6.01
CA ARG A 117 -23.44 -6.91 7.47
C ARG A 117 -24.65 -6.09 7.91
N LYS A 118 -25.28 -5.34 7.00
CA LYS A 118 -26.50 -4.57 7.32
C LYS A 118 -27.68 -5.53 7.54
N LYS A 119 -28.21 -5.55 8.76
CA LYS A 119 -29.35 -6.41 9.16
C LYS A 119 -30.57 -6.28 8.24
N GLU A 120 -30.85 -5.05 7.77
CA GLU A 120 -31.97 -4.74 6.84
C GLU A 120 -31.89 -5.45 5.48
N ASN A 121 -30.69 -5.94 5.12
CA ASN A 121 -30.47 -6.69 3.89
C ASN A 121 -30.77 -8.18 4.05
N GLY A 122 -31.02 -8.68 5.27
CA GLY A 122 -31.57 -10.02 5.50
C GLY A 122 -30.65 -11.18 5.13
N VAL A 123 -29.33 -11.00 5.20
CA VAL A 123 -28.35 -12.09 4.99
C VAL A 123 -28.09 -12.78 6.33
N THR A 124 -28.38 -14.07 6.40
CA THR A 124 -28.32 -14.85 7.64
C THR A 124 -26.90 -15.36 7.89
N SER A 125 -26.30 -16.05 6.92
CA SER A 125 -24.95 -16.60 6.99
C SER A 125 -23.93 -15.62 6.43
N GLN A 126 -23.81 -14.45 7.07
CA GLN A 126 -22.98 -13.34 6.58
C GLN A 126 -21.53 -13.74 6.25
N GLU A 127 -20.87 -14.47 7.14
CA GLU A 127 -19.46 -14.88 6.98
C GLU A 127 -19.28 -15.92 5.86
N GLU A 128 -20.24 -16.82 5.66
CA GLU A 128 -20.19 -17.83 4.59
C GLU A 128 -20.38 -17.16 3.23
N VAL A 129 -21.35 -16.26 3.11
CA VAL A 129 -21.58 -15.50 1.88
C VAL A 129 -20.37 -14.63 1.53
N LEU A 130 -19.73 -14.00 2.52
CA LEU A 130 -18.49 -13.23 2.29
C LEU A 130 -17.34 -14.12 1.79
N LYS A 131 -17.18 -15.33 2.35
CA LYS A 131 -16.16 -16.28 1.88
C LYS A 131 -16.43 -16.74 0.45
N LEU A 132 -17.68 -17.00 0.08
CA LEU A 132 -18.05 -17.39 -1.29
C LEU A 132 -17.79 -16.24 -2.28
N LEU A 133 -18.12 -15.00 -1.91
CA LEU A 133 -17.81 -13.83 -2.74
C LEU A 133 -16.31 -13.58 -2.89
N GLN A 134 -15.52 -13.92 -1.86
CA GLN A 134 -14.05 -13.88 -1.93
C GLN A 134 -13.51 -14.98 -2.85
N ALA A 135 -14.04 -16.21 -2.75
CA ALA A 135 -13.66 -17.32 -3.61
C ALA A 135 -13.90 -17.00 -5.10
N ILE A 136 -15.03 -16.36 -5.44
CA ILE A 136 -15.30 -15.88 -6.81
C ILE A 136 -14.26 -14.85 -7.26
N ALA A 137 -13.83 -13.93 -6.38
CA ALA A 137 -12.81 -12.94 -6.73
C ALA A 137 -11.43 -13.58 -6.96
N ASP A 138 -11.13 -14.60 -6.18
CA ASP A 138 -9.83 -15.27 -6.17
C ASP A 138 -9.67 -16.35 -7.25
N SER A 139 -10.74 -16.71 -7.96
CA SER A 139 -10.72 -17.67 -9.08
C SER A 139 -9.62 -17.35 -10.09
N GLN A 140 -8.80 -18.36 -10.41
CA GLN A 140 -7.69 -18.29 -11.35
C GLN A 140 -8.04 -18.88 -12.72
N THR A 141 -9.10 -19.69 -12.79
CA THR A 141 -9.58 -20.30 -14.04
C THR A 141 -11.07 -20.01 -14.25
N ASN A 142 -11.52 -20.13 -15.50
CA ASN A 142 -12.94 -20.01 -15.83
C ASN A 142 -13.79 -21.07 -15.11
N GLU A 143 -13.27 -22.29 -15.00
CA GLU A 143 -13.93 -23.39 -14.27
C GLU A 143 -14.08 -23.07 -12.78
N GLU A 144 -13.04 -22.55 -12.12
CA GLU A 144 -13.13 -22.12 -10.72
C GLU A 144 -14.14 -20.99 -10.55
N PHE A 145 -14.16 -20.01 -11.46
CA PHE A 145 -15.10 -18.89 -11.42
C PHE A 145 -16.55 -19.37 -11.55
N GLU A 146 -16.83 -20.24 -12.52
CA GLU A 146 -18.15 -20.84 -12.72
C GLU A 146 -18.58 -21.67 -11.50
N ASN A 147 -17.71 -22.56 -11.02
CA ASN A 147 -17.99 -23.41 -9.85
C ASN A 147 -18.26 -22.60 -8.58
N ASN A 148 -17.44 -21.58 -8.30
CA ASN A 148 -17.63 -20.71 -7.13
C ASN A 148 -18.94 -19.90 -7.25
N THR A 149 -19.29 -19.47 -8.46
CA THR A 149 -20.55 -18.76 -8.72
C THR A 149 -21.76 -19.66 -8.52
N VAL A 150 -21.73 -20.90 -9.04
CA VAL A 150 -22.77 -21.91 -8.83
C VAL A 150 -22.91 -22.25 -7.35
N THR A 151 -21.81 -22.38 -6.63
CA THR A 151 -21.80 -22.64 -5.18
C THR A 151 -22.51 -21.52 -4.42
N LEU A 152 -22.24 -20.25 -4.75
CA LEU A 152 -22.98 -19.12 -4.17
C LEU A 152 -24.46 -19.19 -4.53
N GLN A 153 -24.79 -19.52 -5.78
CA GLN A 153 -26.17 -19.60 -6.24
C GLN A 153 -26.97 -20.70 -5.53
N GLN A 154 -26.33 -21.79 -5.10
CA GLN A 154 -26.98 -22.87 -4.35
C GLN A 154 -27.17 -22.54 -2.86
N HIS A 155 -26.51 -21.50 -2.34
CA HIS A 155 -26.56 -21.13 -0.94
C HIS A 155 -27.99 -20.70 -0.49
N PRO A 156 -28.46 -21.07 0.72
CA PRO A 156 -29.82 -20.74 1.18
C PRO A 156 -30.15 -19.23 1.17
N ASP A 157 -29.21 -18.38 1.59
CA ASP A 157 -29.39 -16.93 1.50
C ASP A 157 -29.54 -16.46 0.05
N TRP A 158 -28.84 -17.06 -0.92
CA TRP A 158 -29.01 -16.68 -2.33
C TRP A 158 -30.41 -17.03 -2.83
N GLN A 159 -30.90 -18.23 -2.49
CA GLN A 159 -32.20 -18.73 -2.95
C GLN A 159 -33.36 -17.94 -2.34
N SER A 160 -33.25 -17.58 -1.07
CA SER A 160 -34.32 -16.90 -0.33
C SER A 160 -34.29 -15.37 -0.39
N ASN A 161 -33.14 -14.75 -0.70
CA ASN A 161 -32.97 -13.30 -0.60
C ASN A 161 -32.80 -12.60 -1.96
N GLU A 162 -33.87 -11.97 -2.45
CA GLU A 162 -33.84 -11.22 -3.71
C GLU A 162 -32.90 -10.01 -3.68
N LYS A 163 -32.79 -9.31 -2.53
CA LYS A 163 -31.88 -8.16 -2.39
C LYS A 163 -30.44 -8.59 -2.58
N LEU A 164 -30.04 -9.73 -2.01
CA LEU A 164 -28.71 -10.29 -2.16
C LEU A 164 -28.42 -10.62 -3.63
N ARG A 165 -29.35 -11.31 -4.31
CA ARG A 165 -29.20 -11.62 -5.74
C ARG A 165 -29.02 -10.35 -6.57
N ARG A 166 -29.85 -9.33 -6.35
CA ARG A 166 -29.77 -8.06 -7.09
C ARG A 166 -28.45 -7.34 -6.83
N PHE A 167 -28.04 -7.26 -5.56
CA PHE A 167 -26.78 -6.64 -5.18
C PHE A 167 -25.59 -7.33 -5.85
N VAL A 168 -25.45 -8.65 -5.69
CA VAL A 168 -24.33 -9.40 -6.24
C VAL A 168 -24.35 -9.40 -7.77
N SER A 169 -25.52 -9.52 -8.40
CA SER A 169 -25.65 -9.49 -9.86
C SER A 169 -25.13 -8.18 -10.46
N THR A 170 -25.34 -7.06 -9.75
CA THR A 170 -24.81 -5.74 -10.17
C THR A 170 -23.28 -5.77 -10.28
N TRP A 171 -22.58 -6.54 -9.43
CA TRP A 171 -21.13 -6.71 -9.50
C TRP A 171 -20.69 -7.78 -10.51
N LEU A 172 -21.45 -8.88 -10.63
CA LEU A 172 -21.10 -10.00 -11.51
C LEU A 172 -21.12 -9.63 -13.00
N VAL A 173 -21.98 -8.69 -13.41
CA VAL A 173 -21.98 -8.16 -14.78
C VAL A 173 -20.63 -7.53 -15.16
N HIS A 174 -19.85 -7.08 -14.17
CA HIS A 174 -18.52 -6.52 -14.36
C HIS A 174 -17.40 -7.44 -13.85
N ALA A 175 -17.63 -8.76 -13.78
CA ALA A 175 -16.65 -9.74 -13.26
C ALA A 175 -15.26 -9.60 -13.89
N GLU A 176 -15.19 -9.32 -15.20
CA GLU A 176 -13.95 -9.09 -15.93
C GLU A 176 -13.06 -7.97 -15.36
N ARG A 177 -13.65 -7.03 -14.61
CA ARG A 177 -12.94 -5.89 -14.02
C ARG A 177 -12.34 -6.17 -12.65
N TRP A 178 -12.65 -7.30 -12.01
CA TRP A 178 -12.27 -7.53 -10.61
C TRP A 178 -11.97 -8.98 -10.24
N VAL A 179 -12.30 -9.96 -11.06
CA VAL A 179 -11.93 -11.36 -10.81
C VAL A 179 -10.51 -11.60 -11.35
N ASN A 180 -9.67 -12.27 -10.55
CA ASN A 180 -8.26 -12.47 -10.85
C ASN A 180 -8.02 -13.14 -12.21
N MET A 181 -8.85 -14.11 -12.61
CA MET A 181 -8.69 -14.83 -13.87
C MET A 181 -8.75 -13.95 -15.14
N PHE A 182 -9.37 -12.77 -15.08
CA PHE A 182 -9.45 -11.85 -16.23
C PHE A 182 -8.31 -10.81 -16.23
N GLY A 183 -7.46 -10.83 -15.19
CA GLY A 183 -6.28 -9.99 -15.08
C GLY A 183 -5.15 -10.40 -16.04
N ASN A 184 -4.26 -9.46 -16.38
CA ASN A 184 -3.00 -9.77 -17.08
C ASN A 184 -1.79 -9.64 -16.13
N GLU A 185 -0.67 -10.27 -16.47
CA GLU A 185 0.54 -10.31 -15.62
C GLU A 185 1.12 -8.92 -15.31
N ASN A 186 1.09 -8.01 -16.28
CA ASN A 186 1.51 -6.62 -16.09
C ASN A 186 0.62 -5.88 -15.08
N MET A 187 -0.69 -6.16 -15.07
CA MET A 187 -1.63 -5.70 -14.06
C MET A 187 -1.33 -6.34 -12.71
N HIS A 188 -1.02 -7.63 -12.64
CA HIS A 188 -0.66 -8.26 -11.37
C HIS A 188 0.58 -7.59 -10.78
N VAL A 189 1.61 -7.27 -11.57
CA VAL A 189 2.80 -6.57 -11.07
C VAL A 189 2.44 -5.19 -10.56
N ALA A 190 1.60 -4.43 -11.27
CA ALA A 190 1.16 -3.10 -10.85
C ALA A 190 0.22 -3.14 -9.62
N ALA A 191 -0.74 -4.05 -9.59
CA ALA A 191 -1.76 -4.22 -8.55
C ALA A 191 -1.22 -4.89 -7.28
N PHE A 192 -0.19 -5.74 -7.38
CA PHE A 192 0.29 -6.52 -6.26
C PHE A 192 0.86 -5.65 -5.12
N LYS A 193 1.64 -4.60 -5.43
CA LYS A 193 2.03 -3.62 -4.39
C LYS A 193 0.87 -2.72 -3.92
N ASN A 194 -0.28 -2.72 -4.59
CA ASN A 194 -1.49 -2.05 -4.10
C ASN A 194 -2.20 -2.82 -2.96
N LYS A 195 -1.79 -4.05 -2.60
CA LYS A 195 -2.17 -4.58 -1.27
C LYS A 195 -1.63 -3.71 -0.12
N GLY A 196 -0.59 -2.91 -0.35
CA GLY A 196 -0.14 -1.82 0.53
C GLY A 196 -0.99 -0.54 0.46
N VAL A 197 -1.84 -0.37 -0.56
CA VAL A 197 -2.83 0.72 -0.61
C VAL A 197 -3.97 0.50 0.40
N LYS A 198 -4.23 -0.74 0.86
CA LYS A 198 -5.10 -1.00 2.03
C LYS A 198 -4.65 -0.18 3.25
N SER A 199 -3.35 -0.20 3.58
CA SER A 199 -2.82 0.55 4.73
C SER A 199 -2.74 2.07 4.49
N GLN A 200 -2.84 2.54 3.24
CA GLN A 200 -2.66 3.96 2.91
C GLN A 200 -3.99 4.66 2.64
N LYS A 201 -4.96 4.05 1.94
CA LYS A 201 -6.30 4.62 1.71
C LYS A 201 -7.13 4.68 2.99
N ASP A 202 -7.06 3.68 3.88
CA ASP A 202 -7.76 3.75 5.19
C ASP A 202 -7.17 4.85 6.07
N VAL A 203 -5.84 5.04 6.06
CA VAL A 203 -5.19 6.16 6.72
C VAL A 203 -5.59 7.49 6.07
N LEU A 204 -5.82 7.54 4.76
CA LEU A 204 -6.11 8.78 4.04
C LEU A 204 -7.58 9.24 4.04
N LYS A 205 -8.54 8.36 3.76
CA LYS A 205 -9.99 8.69 3.80
C LYS A 205 -10.43 9.00 5.24
N HIS A 206 -9.81 8.38 6.25
CA HIS A 206 -10.24 8.54 7.64
C HIS A 206 -9.43 9.55 8.49
N SER A 207 -8.20 9.97 8.14
CA SER A 207 -7.42 10.87 9.03
C SER A 207 -7.35 12.35 8.60
N HIS A 208 -7.11 12.67 7.32
CA HIS A 208 -6.70 14.04 6.95
C HIS A 208 -7.86 15.03 6.74
N LEU A 209 -9.03 14.53 6.34
CA LEU A 209 -10.25 15.33 6.22
C LEU A 209 -11.15 15.21 7.46
N LYS A 210 -10.78 14.38 8.45
CA LYS A 210 -11.59 14.10 9.65
C LYS A 210 -11.86 15.36 10.48
N GLY A 211 -10.96 16.34 10.45
CA GLY A 211 -11.12 17.67 11.06
C GLY A 211 -11.65 18.77 10.12
N HIS A 212 -11.79 18.48 8.82
CA HIS A 212 -12.22 19.44 7.78
C HIS A 212 -13.53 19.00 7.10
N ARG A 213 -14.32 18.13 7.76
CA ARG A 213 -15.58 17.59 7.22
C ARG A 213 -16.67 18.66 7.05
N ASN A 214 -16.51 19.82 7.68
CA ASN A 214 -17.43 20.95 7.60
C ASN A 214 -16.84 22.15 6.86
N CYS A 215 -15.71 21.97 6.15
CA CYS A 215 -15.04 23.05 5.43
C CYS A 215 -15.65 23.25 4.03
N SER A 216 -15.55 24.48 3.52
CA SER A 216 -15.84 24.79 2.13
C SER A 216 -14.90 24.05 1.17
N LEU A 217 -15.30 23.92 -0.10
CA LEU A 217 -14.43 23.40 -1.15
C LEU A 217 -13.11 24.20 -1.22
N SER A 218 -13.18 25.53 -1.09
CA SER A 218 -12.01 26.41 -1.12
C SER A 218 -11.01 26.06 -0.01
N GLU A 219 -11.48 25.88 1.22
CA GLU A 219 -10.63 25.47 2.35
C GLU A 219 -10.03 24.07 2.13
N THR A 220 -10.83 23.13 1.61
CA THR A 220 -10.37 21.77 1.30
C THR A 220 -9.27 21.79 0.23
N LEU A 221 -9.41 22.63 -0.80
CA LEU A 221 -8.38 22.83 -1.83
C LEU A 221 -7.14 23.50 -1.26
N ILE A 222 -7.27 24.56 -0.46
CA ILE A 222 -6.13 25.25 0.18
C ILE A 222 -5.33 24.29 1.06
N VAL A 223 -6.00 23.54 1.94
CA VAL A 223 -5.34 22.55 2.81
C VAL A 223 -4.68 21.45 1.97
N SER A 224 -5.35 20.99 0.92
CA SER A 224 -4.79 19.98 0.01
C SER A 224 -3.52 20.48 -0.68
N MET A 225 -3.56 21.68 -1.24
CA MET A 225 -2.48 22.24 -2.06
C MET A 225 -1.30 22.75 -1.25
N ASN A 226 -1.54 23.38 -0.09
CA ASN A 226 -0.49 24.03 0.69
C ASN A 226 0.10 23.12 1.77
N ASN A 227 -0.66 22.14 2.27
CA ASN A 227 -0.21 21.26 3.34
C ASN A 227 -0.04 19.82 2.87
N PHE A 228 -1.11 19.23 2.33
CA PHE A 228 -1.13 17.78 2.10
C PHE A 228 -0.20 17.35 0.96
N LEU A 229 -0.35 17.93 -0.23
CA LEU A 229 0.44 17.54 -1.40
C LEU A 229 1.95 17.79 -1.19
N PRO A 230 2.39 18.95 -0.66
CA PRO A 230 3.81 19.18 -0.41
C PRO A 230 4.39 18.21 0.63
N ARG A 231 3.68 17.95 1.74
CA ARG A 231 4.14 16.97 2.76
C ARG A 231 4.19 15.55 2.22
N SER A 232 3.21 15.15 1.40
CA SER A 232 3.19 13.84 0.74
C SER A 232 4.39 13.68 -0.19
N TYR A 233 4.71 14.73 -0.98
CA TYR A 233 5.90 14.73 -1.84
C TYR A 233 7.20 14.70 -1.04
N GLN A 234 7.32 15.50 0.03
CA GLN A 234 8.50 15.48 0.90
C GLN A 234 8.73 14.08 1.50
N LYS A 235 7.67 13.43 1.99
CA LYS A 235 7.75 12.05 2.50
C LYS A 235 8.18 11.06 1.41
N TYR A 236 7.71 11.24 0.18
CA TYR A 236 8.15 10.43 -0.96
C TYR A 236 9.66 10.61 -1.23
N VAL A 237 10.16 11.85 -1.24
CA VAL A 237 11.59 12.15 -1.40
C VAL A 237 12.41 11.52 -0.27
N GLU A 238 12.01 11.75 0.99
CA GLU A 238 12.69 11.19 2.15
C GLU A 238 12.76 9.66 2.12
N LEU A 239 11.69 8.98 1.73
CA LEU A 239 11.67 7.52 1.65
C LEU A 239 12.59 6.99 0.55
N ASN A 240 12.72 7.70 -0.58
CA ASN A 240 13.69 7.36 -1.62
C ASN A 240 15.13 7.57 -1.13
N ILE A 241 15.42 8.68 -0.44
CA ILE A 241 16.76 8.99 0.10
C ILE A 241 17.15 8.00 1.21
N LYS A 242 16.29 7.80 2.22
CA LYS A 242 16.54 6.89 3.37
C LYS A 242 16.76 5.43 2.94
N CYS A 243 16.22 5.04 1.79
CA CYS A 243 16.41 3.69 1.27
C CYS A 243 17.64 3.53 0.38
N SER A 244 18.32 4.62 0.00
CA SER A 244 19.51 4.59 -0.83
C SER A 244 20.74 4.03 -0.09
N SER A 245 21.66 3.45 -0.85
CA SER A 245 22.84 2.73 -0.36
C SER A 245 23.77 3.54 0.54
N GLY A 246 23.73 4.88 0.47
CA GLY A 246 24.52 5.76 1.35
C GLY A 246 24.10 5.70 2.83
N SER A 247 22.90 5.22 3.14
CA SER A 247 22.37 5.16 4.52
C SER A 247 22.31 3.75 5.11
N ARG A 248 22.72 2.70 4.38
CA ARG A 248 22.63 1.30 4.83
C ARG A 248 23.96 0.57 4.75
N LYS A 249 24.49 0.16 5.90
CA LYS A 249 25.51 -0.89 5.99
C LYS A 249 24.80 -2.24 5.92
N TYR A 250 24.62 -2.80 4.72
CA TYR A 250 24.21 -4.19 4.60
C TYR A 250 25.34 -5.10 5.07
N SER A 251 25.02 -6.27 5.64
CA SER A 251 26.04 -7.29 5.92
C SER A 251 26.68 -7.76 4.62
N THR A 252 27.92 -8.23 4.68
CA THR A 252 28.69 -8.74 3.52
C THR A 252 28.06 -9.95 2.84
N ASN A 253 27.02 -10.55 3.43
CA ASN A 253 26.31 -11.72 2.92
C ASN A 253 25.04 -11.37 2.12
N VAL A 254 24.77 -10.09 1.86
CA VAL A 254 23.64 -9.65 1.05
C VAL A 254 24.03 -9.67 -0.44
N PRO A 255 23.26 -10.33 -1.32
CA PRO A 255 23.54 -10.27 -2.76
C PRO A 255 23.54 -8.83 -3.26
N CYS A 256 24.54 -8.46 -4.07
CA CYS A 256 24.76 -7.08 -4.51
C CYS A 256 23.51 -6.44 -5.16
N TYR A 257 22.70 -7.23 -5.87
CA TYR A 257 21.46 -6.80 -6.51
C TYR A 257 20.32 -6.46 -5.53
N ALA A 258 20.32 -7.00 -4.31
CA ALA A 258 19.33 -6.65 -3.28
C ALA A 258 19.61 -5.29 -2.63
N GLY A 259 20.85 -4.76 -2.75
CA GLY A 259 21.28 -3.50 -2.14
C GLY A 259 20.69 -2.25 -2.79
N HIS A 260 20.29 -2.32 -4.07
CA HIS A 260 19.79 -1.19 -4.87
C HIS A 260 18.27 -1.18 -5.05
N SER A 261 17.54 -1.89 -4.19
CA SER A 261 16.08 -2.02 -4.27
C SER A 261 15.38 -1.38 -3.05
N PRO A 262 14.11 -0.94 -3.19
CA PRO A 262 13.31 -0.47 -2.06
C PRO A 262 13.25 -1.49 -0.90
N ARG A 263 13.14 -1.01 0.36
CA ARG A 263 13.25 -1.82 1.59
C ARG A 263 12.46 -3.13 1.58
N ILE A 264 11.19 -3.06 1.17
CA ILE A 264 10.29 -4.22 1.17
C ILE A 264 10.81 -5.31 0.23
N MET A 265 11.36 -4.91 -0.91
CA MET A 265 11.93 -5.82 -1.88
C MET A 265 13.25 -6.39 -1.40
N SER A 266 14.15 -5.55 -0.88
CA SER A 266 15.43 -6.03 -0.34
C SER A 266 15.21 -7.04 0.80
N GLN A 267 14.27 -6.76 1.72
CA GLN A 267 13.91 -7.68 2.81
C GLN A 267 13.32 -8.99 2.29
N HIS A 268 12.44 -8.93 1.30
CA HIS A 268 11.88 -10.13 0.66
C HIS A 268 13.00 -10.99 0.04
N ILE A 269 13.82 -10.41 -0.83
CA ILE A 269 14.87 -11.13 -1.56
C ILE A 269 15.90 -11.73 -0.59
N ILE A 270 16.32 -10.99 0.45
CA ILE A 270 17.25 -11.51 1.47
C ILE A 270 16.65 -12.75 2.16
N LYS A 271 15.39 -12.68 2.58
CA LYS A 271 14.70 -13.80 3.22
C LYS A 271 14.63 -15.01 2.28
N ARG A 272 14.22 -14.81 1.03
CA ARG A 272 14.10 -15.89 0.03
C ARG A 272 15.45 -16.46 -0.38
N HIS A 273 16.50 -15.66 -0.34
CA HIS A 273 17.86 -16.15 -0.57
C HIS A 273 18.30 -17.10 0.55
N GLN A 274 18.00 -16.79 1.82
CA GLN A 274 18.28 -17.70 2.93
C GLN A 274 17.50 -19.03 2.80
N GLU A 275 16.22 -18.95 2.42
CA GLU A 275 15.38 -20.14 2.15
C GLU A 275 15.91 -20.97 0.96
N SER A 276 16.67 -20.35 0.06
CA SER A 276 17.28 -21.02 -1.10
C SER A 276 18.60 -21.75 -0.80
N LEU A 277 19.22 -21.54 0.36
CA LEU A 277 20.51 -22.16 0.70
C LEU A 277 20.51 -23.70 0.75
N PRO A 278 19.42 -24.39 1.12
CA PRO A 278 19.39 -25.87 1.12
C PRO A 278 19.31 -26.52 -0.27
N PHE A 279 19.09 -25.75 -1.34
CA PHE A 279 19.03 -26.29 -2.70
C PHE A 279 20.42 -26.71 -3.19
N ASN A 280 20.44 -27.69 -4.09
CA ASN A 280 21.64 -28.18 -4.76
C ASN A 280 21.51 -28.07 -6.28
N ALA A 281 22.62 -28.17 -7.00
CA ALA A 281 22.62 -28.09 -8.46
C ALA A 281 21.74 -29.18 -9.13
N SER A 282 21.59 -30.35 -8.50
CA SER A 282 20.70 -31.42 -8.97
C SER A 282 19.21 -31.08 -8.92
N ASP A 283 18.84 -30.11 -8.08
CA ASP A 283 17.45 -29.68 -7.90
C ASP A 283 17.00 -28.72 -9.00
N ILE A 284 17.92 -28.30 -9.88
CA ILE A 284 17.68 -27.35 -10.95
C ILE A 284 17.99 -28.01 -12.29
N THR A 285 17.02 -27.94 -13.21
CA THR A 285 17.18 -28.44 -14.57
C THR A 285 16.78 -27.37 -15.57
N SER A 286 17.61 -27.14 -16.58
CA SER A 286 17.26 -26.21 -17.67
C SER A 286 16.10 -26.80 -18.49
N ALA A 287 15.11 -25.96 -18.78
CA ALA A 287 13.93 -26.29 -19.57
C ALA A 287 13.80 -25.43 -20.84
N GLY A 288 14.75 -24.53 -21.08
CA GLY A 288 14.78 -23.62 -22.23
C GLY A 288 15.82 -22.50 -22.07
N GLU A 289 15.88 -21.58 -23.04
CA GLU A 289 16.86 -20.47 -23.09
C GLU A 289 16.80 -19.56 -21.84
N ASN A 290 15.60 -19.35 -21.26
CA ASN A 290 15.39 -18.53 -20.06
C ASN A 290 14.57 -19.23 -18.97
N VAL A 291 14.45 -20.56 -19.06
CA VAL A 291 13.49 -21.32 -18.25
C VAL A 291 14.20 -22.44 -17.50
N PHE A 292 13.89 -22.56 -16.21
CA PHE A 292 14.42 -23.57 -15.31
C PHE A 292 13.28 -24.27 -14.57
N ASN A 293 13.39 -25.58 -14.41
CA ASN A 293 12.57 -26.34 -13.49
C ASN A 293 13.34 -26.54 -12.18
N VAL A 294 12.77 -26.06 -11.08
CA VAL A 294 13.36 -26.10 -9.74
C VAL A 294 12.50 -26.98 -8.84
N GLN A 295 13.11 -27.98 -8.21
CA GLN A 295 12.43 -28.93 -7.32
C GLN A 295 11.90 -28.23 -6.06
N SER A 296 10.65 -28.48 -5.68
CA SER A 296 10.13 -27.99 -4.39
C SER A 296 10.86 -28.67 -3.22
N GLN A 297 11.13 -27.91 -2.15
CA GLN A 297 11.69 -28.46 -0.91
C GLN A 297 10.66 -29.23 -0.09
N THR A 298 9.38 -28.91 -0.26
CA THR A 298 8.28 -29.42 0.56
C THR A 298 7.42 -30.44 -0.17
N SER A 299 7.58 -30.57 -1.48
CA SER A 299 6.80 -31.48 -2.32
C SER A 299 7.65 -32.09 -3.44
N LEU A 300 7.13 -33.13 -4.07
CA LEU A 300 7.73 -33.73 -5.27
C LEU A 300 7.51 -32.87 -6.52
N GLU A 301 6.73 -31.79 -6.43
CA GLU A 301 6.43 -30.91 -7.55
C GLU A 301 7.66 -30.08 -7.96
N LYS A 302 7.70 -29.70 -9.24
CA LYS A 302 8.69 -28.78 -9.78
C LYS A 302 8.03 -27.47 -10.14
N HIS A 303 8.67 -26.37 -9.75
CA HIS A 303 8.27 -25.04 -10.15
C HIS A 303 9.06 -24.60 -11.37
N GLN A 304 8.35 -24.10 -12.37
CA GLN A 304 8.96 -23.52 -13.56
C GLN A 304 9.26 -22.06 -13.29
N VAL A 305 10.51 -21.66 -13.47
CA VAL A 305 11.06 -20.32 -13.30
C VAL A 305 11.43 -19.80 -14.68
N ASN A 306 10.78 -18.73 -15.14
CA ASN A 306 11.08 -18.04 -16.39
C ASN A 306 11.64 -16.65 -16.07
N PHE A 307 12.81 -16.32 -16.63
CA PHE A 307 13.45 -15.03 -16.40
C PHE A 307 12.89 -13.90 -17.27
N GLY A 308 12.03 -14.23 -18.24
CA GLY A 308 11.49 -13.32 -19.23
C GLY A 308 12.55 -12.88 -20.24
N LYS A 309 12.11 -12.26 -21.32
CA LYS A 309 12.95 -11.70 -22.38
C LYS A 309 12.28 -10.45 -22.94
N ASP A 310 13.07 -9.41 -23.21
CA ASP A 310 12.58 -8.14 -23.74
C ASP A 310 11.43 -7.54 -22.91
N ASP A 311 10.19 -7.59 -23.42
CA ASP A 311 8.96 -7.11 -22.79
C ASP A 311 8.22 -8.18 -21.98
N GLU A 312 8.64 -9.44 -22.05
CA GLU A 312 8.07 -10.54 -21.26
C GLU A 312 8.54 -10.44 -19.80
N MET A 313 7.59 -10.44 -18.87
CA MET A 313 7.89 -10.36 -17.45
C MET A 313 8.43 -11.72 -16.95
N PRO A 314 9.36 -11.72 -15.98
CA PRO A 314 9.75 -12.95 -15.31
C PRO A 314 8.52 -13.58 -14.63
N SER A 315 8.54 -14.89 -14.47
CA SER A 315 7.47 -15.62 -13.80
C SER A 315 7.98 -16.86 -13.07
N CYS A 316 7.24 -17.29 -12.06
CA CYS A 316 7.44 -18.59 -11.42
C CYS A 316 6.10 -19.19 -11.02
N THR A 317 5.93 -20.50 -11.23
CA THR A 317 4.67 -21.20 -10.93
C THR A 317 4.40 -21.41 -9.44
N CYS A 318 5.33 -21.01 -8.56
CA CYS A 318 5.12 -21.13 -7.12
C CYS A 318 4.18 -20.04 -6.56
N THR A 319 3.48 -20.40 -5.49
CA THR A 319 2.56 -19.49 -4.80
C THR A 319 3.28 -18.24 -4.28
N ASP A 320 4.54 -18.34 -3.89
CA ASP A 320 5.29 -17.19 -3.39
C ASP A 320 5.50 -16.13 -4.48
N TRP A 321 5.82 -16.54 -5.70
CA TRP A 321 5.92 -15.64 -6.84
C TRP A 321 4.55 -15.07 -7.20
N GLN A 322 3.54 -15.91 -7.38
CA GLN A 322 2.18 -15.46 -7.70
C GLN A 322 1.65 -14.44 -6.67
N ARG A 323 2.05 -14.63 -5.40
CA ARG A 323 1.70 -13.76 -4.28
C ARG A 323 2.64 -12.60 -4.06
N HIS A 324 3.78 -12.45 -4.70
CA HIS A 324 4.70 -11.33 -4.41
C HIS A 324 5.23 -10.63 -5.65
N LEU A 325 5.34 -11.35 -6.77
CA LEU A 325 5.93 -10.92 -8.03
C LEU A 325 7.32 -10.32 -7.82
N LEU A 326 8.00 -10.86 -6.81
CA LEU A 326 9.37 -10.61 -6.40
C LEU A 326 10.10 -11.96 -6.47
N PRO A 327 11.43 -11.97 -6.68
CA PRO A 327 12.20 -13.20 -6.71
C PRO A 327 11.93 -14.07 -5.48
N CYS A 328 11.30 -15.21 -5.72
CA CYS A 328 11.03 -16.23 -4.71
C CYS A 328 12.28 -17.08 -4.46
N GLN A 329 12.19 -18.05 -3.55
CA GLN A 329 13.31 -18.96 -3.25
C GLN A 329 13.85 -19.68 -4.48
N HIS A 330 13.00 -19.99 -5.48
CA HIS A 330 13.42 -20.69 -6.70
C HIS A 330 14.26 -19.79 -7.62
N PHE A 331 13.91 -18.51 -7.77
CA PHE A 331 14.78 -17.54 -8.44
C PHE A 331 16.12 -17.41 -7.72
N CYS A 332 16.09 -17.29 -6.39
CA CYS A 332 17.31 -17.20 -5.58
C CYS A 332 18.19 -18.45 -5.71
N ALA A 333 17.61 -19.65 -5.79
CA ALA A 333 18.34 -20.88 -6.02
C ALA A 333 19.05 -20.87 -7.39
N VAL A 334 18.35 -20.43 -8.45
CA VAL A 334 18.96 -20.28 -9.78
C VAL A 334 20.11 -19.26 -9.75
N PHE A 335 19.92 -18.10 -9.11
CA PHE A 335 20.97 -17.09 -8.97
C PHE A 335 22.22 -17.61 -8.24
N ALA A 336 22.04 -18.52 -7.28
CA ALA A 336 23.13 -19.03 -6.45
C ALA A 336 23.87 -20.22 -7.09
N LEU A 337 23.15 -21.07 -7.83
CA LEU A 337 23.64 -22.39 -8.22
C LEU A 337 23.89 -22.54 -9.73
N VAL A 338 23.35 -21.67 -10.57
CA VAL A 338 23.52 -21.74 -12.02
C VAL A 338 24.52 -20.66 -12.48
N PRO A 339 25.74 -21.04 -12.92
CA PRO A 339 26.75 -20.07 -13.36
C PRO A 339 26.25 -19.17 -14.48
N GLY A 340 26.53 -17.87 -14.36
CA GLY A 340 26.12 -16.86 -15.36
C GLY A 340 24.68 -16.37 -15.25
N TRP A 341 23.89 -16.92 -14.31
CA TRP A 341 22.52 -16.48 -14.04
C TRP A 341 22.45 -15.67 -12.76
N SER A 342 21.85 -14.49 -12.85
CA SER A 342 21.79 -13.50 -11.79
C SER A 342 20.59 -12.57 -11.99
N TRP A 343 20.46 -11.56 -11.13
CA TRP A 343 19.48 -10.49 -11.30
C TRP A 343 19.53 -9.87 -12.69
N GLU A 344 20.73 -9.64 -13.26
CA GLU A 344 20.90 -8.98 -14.56
C GLU A 344 20.30 -9.75 -15.74
N ASN A 345 20.03 -11.05 -15.55
CA ASN A 345 19.40 -11.90 -16.55
C ASN A 345 17.87 -11.77 -16.56
N LEU A 346 17.26 -11.11 -15.57
CA LEU A 346 15.83 -10.79 -15.60
C LEU A 346 15.53 -9.80 -16.73
N SER A 347 14.32 -9.88 -17.30
CA SER A 347 13.91 -8.98 -18.37
C SER A 347 14.08 -7.50 -18.00
N ALA A 348 14.44 -6.69 -19.00
CA ALA A 348 14.69 -5.27 -18.81
C ALA A 348 13.41 -4.54 -18.34
N ALA A 349 12.24 -4.97 -18.84
CA ALA A 349 10.93 -4.46 -18.42
C ALA A 349 10.69 -4.61 -16.90
N TYR A 350 11.19 -5.70 -16.31
CA TYR A 350 11.13 -5.91 -14.86
C TYR A 350 12.19 -5.08 -14.13
N ARG A 351 13.47 -5.23 -14.46
CA ARG A 351 14.57 -4.57 -13.73
C ARG A 351 14.51 -3.06 -13.74
N LYS A 352 14.11 -2.47 -14.87
CA LYS A 352 14.04 -1.02 -15.06
C LYS A 352 12.69 -0.45 -14.65
N ASN A 353 11.78 -1.26 -14.13
CA ASN A 353 10.48 -0.77 -13.68
C ASN A 353 10.72 0.24 -12.53
N PRO A 354 10.22 1.50 -12.63
CA PRO A 354 10.43 2.56 -11.64
C PRO A 354 10.01 2.20 -10.21
N LEU A 355 9.25 1.13 -10.07
CA LEU A 355 8.68 0.64 -8.82
C LEU A 355 9.59 -0.36 -8.10
N PHE A 356 10.63 -0.82 -8.79
CA PHE A 356 11.71 -1.65 -8.26
C PHE A 356 13.04 -0.90 -8.17
N THR A 357 13.13 0.30 -8.76
CA THR A 357 14.30 1.17 -8.69
C THR A 357 14.08 2.37 -7.75
N PHE A 358 15.15 3.05 -7.37
CA PHE A 358 15.07 4.34 -6.70
C PHE A 358 14.81 5.46 -7.69
N ASP A 359 14.16 6.53 -7.21
CA ASP A 359 14.04 7.76 -7.98
C ASP A 359 15.36 8.57 -7.91
N GLU A 360 16.12 8.57 -9.01
CA GLU A 360 17.40 9.28 -9.13
C GLU A 360 17.29 10.79 -8.91
N VAL A 361 16.16 11.42 -9.22
CA VAL A 361 15.99 12.87 -8.96
C VAL A 361 15.89 13.13 -7.46
N CYS A 362 15.26 12.23 -6.70
CA CYS A 362 15.27 12.31 -5.24
C CYS A 362 16.68 12.11 -4.67
N LEU A 363 17.49 11.24 -5.28
CA LEU A 363 18.89 11.04 -4.87
C LEU A 363 19.77 12.25 -5.23
N GLY A 364 19.55 12.87 -6.39
CA GLY A 364 20.25 14.10 -6.79
C GLY A 364 19.94 15.29 -5.86
N GLN A 365 18.73 15.33 -5.26
CA GLN A 365 18.37 16.32 -4.24
C GLN A 365 19.18 16.16 -2.94
N SER A 366 19.71 14.97 -2.66
CA SER A 366 20.70 14.79 -1.58
C SER A 366 22.07 15.36 -1.93
N ALA A 367 22.43 15.46 -3.22
CA ALA A 367 23.70 16.05 -3.68
C ALA A 367 23.62 17.59 -3.86
N THR A 368 22.42 18.16 -3.87
CA THR A 368 22.16 19.61 -3.93
C THR A 368 21.74 20.22 -2.60
N LEU A 369 21.71 19.46 -1.50
CA LEU A 369 21.82 20.06 -0.18
C LEU A 369 23.23 20.66 -0.08
N PRO A 370 23.37 21.98 0.07
CA PRO A 370 24.69 22.58 0.21
C PRO A 370 25.42 21.94 1.39
N ALA A 371 26.67 21.57 1.19
CA ALA A 371 27.60 21.21 2.27
C ALA A 371 27.92 22.41 3.19
N ASP A 372 27.42 23.61 2.88
CA ASP A 372 27.58 24.81 3.68
C ASP A 372 26.21 25.34 4.16
N LEU A 373 25.86 24.99 5.40
CA LEU A 373 25.15 25.89 6.31
C LEU A 373 26.16 26.59 7.25
N GLN A 374 27.36 26.88 6.75
CA GLN A 374 28.26 27.87 7.35
C GLN A 374 28.15 29.17 6.55
N GLY A 375 27.54 30.18 7.17
CA GLY A 375 27.62 31.58 6.76
C GLY A 375 26.56 32.03 5.77
N GLU A 376 25.53 32.72 6.27
CA GLU A 376 25.32 34.14 5.97
C GLU A 376 24.18 34.69 6.84
N GLU A 377 24.59 35.51 7.82
CA GLU A 377 23.79 36.63 8.29
C GLU A 377 23.47 37.54 7.10
N ALA A 378 22.21 37.96 6.97
CA ALA A 378 21.82 39.37 7.06
C ALA A 378 20.47 39.68 6.39
N LEU A 379 19.77 40.62 7.06
CA LEU A 379 18.71 41.50 6.56
C LEU A 379 17.30 40.85 6.40
N LYS A 380 16.25 41.26 7.11
CA LYS A 380 15.96 42.53 7.79
C LYS A 380 15.03 42.33 8.99
N LYS A 381 15.38 43.02 10.08
CA LYS A 381 14.51 43.45 11.18
C LYS A 381 13.35 44.33 10.66
N ASN A 382 12.19 44.20 11.30
CA ASN A 382 11.37 45.26 11.93
C ASN A 382 10.20 44.53 12.63
N GLN A 383 10.18 44.42 13.97
CA GLN A 383 9.51 45.34 14.93
C GLN A 383 8.03 45.59 14.57
N GLU A 384 7.03 45.49 15.44
CA GLU A 384 6.90 45.25 16.88
C GLU A 384 5.37 45.25 17.21
N LYS A 385 5.01 44.85 18.43
CA LYS A 385 3.79 45.18 19.20
C LYS A 385 2.47 44.39 18.99
N ASP A 386 2.27 43.43 19.89
CA ASP A 386 1.49 43.57 21.13
C ASP A 386 0.07 44.19 21.04
N SER A 387 -0.94 43.36 21.32
CA SER A 387 -2.04 43.69 22.26
C SER A 387 -2.96 42.48 22.46
N SER A 388 -3.05 42.02 23.71
CA SER A 388 -4.11 41.12 24.23
C SER A 388 -5.42 41.91 24.46
N PRO A 389 -6.43 41.39 25.18
CA PRO A 389 -7.35 40.27 24.90
C PRO A 389 -8.83 40.75 24.97
N GLU A 390 -9.83 39.99 24.48
CA GLU A 390 -11.18 40.12 25.06
C GLU A 390 -12.13 38.94 24.82
N ARG A 391 -13.13 38.88 25.70
CA ARG A 391 -13.81 37.72 26.29
C ARG A 391 -15.06 37.28 25.51
N CYS A 392 -15.39 35.98 25.62
CA CYS A 392 -16.57 35.28 25.07
C CYS A 392 -17.93 35.91 25.42
N PRO A 393 -19.00 35.49 24.74
CA PRO A 393 -19.88 34.49 25.37
C PRO A 393 -20.43 33.39 24.44
N SER A 394 -20.58 32.18 25.00
CA SER A 394 -21.20 30.98 24.41
C SER A 394 -22.74 31.07 24.35
N PRO A 395 -23.40 30.26 23.48
CA PRO A 395 -24.24 29.14 23.95
C PRO A 395 -24.07 27.91 23.02
N ALA A 396 -24.43 26.64 23.28
CA ALA A 396 -25.00 25.81 24.34
C ALA A 396 -24.71 24.33 23.91
N PRO A 397 -24.94 23.30 24.75
CA PRO A 397 -24.20 22.03 24.68
C PRO A 397 -24.76 21.03 23.66
N SER A 398 -23.86 20.40 22.91
CA SER A 398 -24.11 19.16 22.18
C SER A 398 -23.36 18.01 22.83
N GLU A 399 -24.04 16.86 22.88
CA GLU A 399 -23.76 15.61 23.59
C GLU A 399 -22.31 15.06 23.51
N PRO A 400 -21.86 14.30 24.52
CA PRO A 400 -20.48 13.87 24.63
C PRO A 400 -20.13 12.79 23.60
N ILE A 401 -19.23 13.13 22.68
CA ILE A 401 -18.50 12.16 21.86
C ILE A 401 -17.56 11.40 22.80
N LEU A 402 -17.70 10.07 22.87
CA LEU A 402 -16.73 9.19 23.52
C LEU A 402 -15.39 9.28 22.78
N THR A 403 -14.52 10.20 23.20
CA THR A 403 -13.12 10.25 22.80
C THR A 403 -12.38 9.13 23.53
N ASN A 404 -11.55 8.36 22.81
CA ASN A 404 -10.69 7.38 23.44
C ASN A 404 -9.65 8.13 24.30
N PRO A 405 -9.67 8.03 25.65
CA PRO A 405 -8.85 8.85 26.54
C PRO A 405 -7.35 8.65 26.32
N GLU A 406 -6.94 7.49 25.79
CA GLU A 406 -5.55 7.14 25.54
C GLU A 406 -5.00 7.85 24.30
N ALA A 407 -5.83 8.06 23.28
CA ALA A 407 -5.44 8.77 22.06
C ALA A 407 -5.22 10.26 22.33
N GLU A 408 -6.09 10.88 23.15
CA GLU A 408 -5.96 12.28 23.55
C GLU A 408 -4.73 12.51 24.43
N LYS A 409 -4.42 11.57 25.34
CA LYS A 409 -3.19 11.59 26.14
C LYS A 409 -1.94 11.44 25.27
N SER A 410 -1.97 10.57 24.26
CA SER A 410 -0.87 10.38 23.31
C SER A 410 -0.63 11.62 22.46
N GLU A 411 -1.69 12.24 21.93
CA GLU A 411 -1.61 13.46 21.14
C GLU A 411 -1.03 14.63 21.96
N LYS A 412 -1.48 14.77 23.21
CA LYS A 412 -0.94 15.77 24.14
C LYS A 412 0.55 15.55 24.45
N CYS A 413 0.96 14.30 24.64
CA CYS A 413 2.36 13.93 24.84
C CYS A 413 3.23 14.28 23.62
N CYS A 414 2.75 13.96 22.41
CA CYS A 414 3.44 14.32 21.17
C CYS A 414 3.56 15.84 20.97
N SER A 415 2.54 16.61 21.34
CA SER A 415 2.59 18.07 21.29
C SER A 415 3.68 18.64 22.21
N LEU A 416 3.74 18.16 23.45
CA LEU A 416 4.76 18.59 24.42
C LEU A 416 6.18 18.24 23.99
N LEU A 417 6.39 17.04 23.43
CA LEU A 417 7.70 16.64 22.93
C LEU A 417 8.17 17.52 21.76
N LYS A 418 7.24 17.94 20.90
CA LYS A 418 7.55 18.84 19.79
C LYS A 418 7.93 20.23 20.30
N GLU A 419 7.19 20.76 21.27
CA GLU A 419 7.48 22.06 21.90
C GLU A 419 8.82 22.04 22.65
N ILE A 420 9.11 20.96 23.40
CA ILE A 420 10.43 20.75 24.02
C ILE A 420 11.52 20.74 22.96
N SER A 421 11.32 20.05 21.83
CA SER A 421 12.30 20.01 20.74
C SER A 421 12.54 21.39 20.12
N GLU A 422 11.49 22.17 19.89
CA GLU A 422 11.58 23.53 19.34
C GLU A 422 12.31 24.48 20.31
N LEU A 423 11.97 24.44 21.60
CA LEU A 423 12.56 25.32 22.61
C LEU A 423 14.02 24.95 22.93
N THR A 424 14.36 23.65 22.96
CA THR A 424 15.72 23.19 23.28
C THR A 424 16.75 23.69 22.25
N CYS A 425 16.36 23.87 20.98
CA CYS A 425 17.22 24.42 19.94
C CYS A 425 17.64 25.89 20.17
N HIS A 426 16.97 26.60 21.09
CA HIS A 426 17.23 28.01 21.37
C HIS A 426 17.94 28.25 22.71
N ILE A 427 18.25 27.18 23.45
CA ILE A 427 18.95 27.27 24.75
C ILE A 427 20.46 27.31 24.51
N GLN A 428 21.13 28.29 25.11
CA GLN A 428 22.59 28.45 25.01
C GLN A 428 23.34 28.00 26.28
N ASP A 429 22.62 27.63 27.35
CA ASP A 429 23.19 27.10 28.59
C ASP A 429 23.50 25.61 28.46
N GLY A 430 24.78 25.30 28.26
CA GLY A 430 25.26 23.91 28.14
C GLY A 430 24.99 23.05 29.36
N THR A 431 25.07 23.61 30.58
CA THR A 431 24.85 22.83 31.81
C THR A 431 23.38 22.47 31.99
N PHE A 432 22.47 23.34 31.57
CA PHE A 432 21.05 23.04 31.51
C PHE A 432 20.74 22.00 30.43
N LEU A 433 21.38 22.10 29.26
CA LEU A 433 21.24 21.13 28.17
C LEU A 433 21.72 19.73 28.55
N ASP A 434 22.82 19.60 29.30
CA ASP A 434 23.28 18.31 29.83
C ASP A 434 22.22 17.72 30.77
N SER A 435 21.68 18.55 31.67
CA SER A 435 20.62 18.15 32.60
C SER A 435 19.32 17.76 31.89
N VAL A 436 18.96 18.43 30.79
CA VAL A 436 17.81 18.07 29.93
C VAL A 436 18.08 16.77 29.19
N THR A 437 19.30 16.57 28.70
CA THR A 437 19.73 15.36 27.99
C THR A 437 19.62 14.13 28.88
N ASP A 438 20.06 14.22 30.14
CA ASP A 438 19.93 13.13 31.11
C ASP A 438 18.45 12.79 31.36
N ARG A 439 17.60 13.81 31.58
CA ARG A 439 16.15 13.62 31.78
C ARG A 439 15.45 12.99 30.58
N LEU A 440 15.79 13.43 29.37
CA LEU A 440 15.23 12.85 28.14
C LEU A 440 15.72 11.42 27.91
N THR A 441 16.96 11.12 28.30
CA THR A 441 17.53 9.78 28.21
C THR A 441 16.82 8.81 29.16
N ASP A 442 16.50 9.25 30.37
CA ASP A 442 15.74 8.43 31.32
C ASP A 442 14.28 8.25 30.90
N LEU A 443 13.64 9.32 30.42
CA LEU A 443 12.30 9.22 29.83
C LEU A 443 12.27 8.25 28.64
N LEU A 444 13.30 8.26 27.79
CA LEU A 444 13.42 7.35 26.66
C LEU A 444 13.57 5.88 27.11
N LYS A 445 14.34 5.61 28.18
CA LYS A 445 14.44 4.27 28.77
C LYS A 445 13.08 3.80 29.28
N ASP A 446 12.33 4.67 29.95
CA ASP A 446 11.01 4.34 30.48
C ASP A 446 9.98 4.09 29.38
N ILE A 447 9.95 4.90 28.32
CA ILE A 447 9.08 4.67 27.15
C ILE A 447 9.44 3.35 26.46
N ARG A 448 10.73 3.02 26.34
CA ARG A 448 11.18 1.75 25.76
C ARG A 448 10.72 0.54 26.57
N ARG A 449 10.66 0.63 27.90
CA ARG A 449 10.12 -0.44 28.77
C ARG A 449 8.64 -0.73 28.51
N HIS A 450 7.90 0.26 28.00
CA HIS A 450 6.47 0.17 27.71
C HIS A 450 6.18 -0.04 26.21
N THR A 451 7.22 -0.15 25.38
CA THR A 451 7.10 -0.43 23.95
C THR A 451 7.40 -1.92 23.73
N PRO A 452 6.54 -2.69 23.04
CA PRO A 452 6.83 -4.09 22.75
C PRO A 452 8.18 -4.21 22.01
N HIS A 453 9.06 -5.05 22.53
CA HIS A 453 10.38 -5.31 21.97
C HIS A 453 10.21 -5.95 20.58
N ASP A 454 10.49 -5.20 19.51
CA ASP A 454 10.86 -5.81 18.24
C ASP A 454 12.23 -6.45 18.45
N ASP A 455 12.30 -7.77 18.28
CA ASP A 455 13.52 -8.57 18.39
C ASP A 455 14.60 -8.00 17.45
N ILE A 456 15.63 -7.43 18.06
CA ILE A 456 16.95 -7.30 17.46
C ILE A 456 17.45 -8.74 17.31
N LEU A 457 17.32 -9.29 16.11
CA LEU A 457 17.93 -10.58 15.75
C LEU A 457 19.45 -10.43 15.73
N ASP A 458 20.09 -10.67 16.87
CA ASP A 458 21.47 -11.12 16.95
C ASP A 458 21.52 -12.54 16.37
N LEU A 459 21.85 -12.66 15.09
CA LEU A 459 22.05 -13.95 14.42
C LEU A 459 23.45 -14.49 14.76
N SER A 460 23.61 -15.00 15.98
CA SER A 460 24.59 -16.04 16.25
C SER A 460 23.84 -17.30 16.69
N TYR A 461 23.72 -18.30 15.82
CA TYR A 461 23.39 -19.64 16.28
C TYR A 461 24.02 -20.76 15.44
N ALA A 462 24.47 -21.78 16.16
CA ALA A 462 25.20 -22.95 15.72
C ALA A 462 24.28 -24.04 15.13
N PRO A 463 24.79 -24.95 14.28
CA PRO A 463 23.96 -25.92 13.58
C PRO A 463 23.50 -27.08 14.50
N PRO A 464 22.24 -27.55 14.40
CA PRO A 464 21.82 -28.80 15.02
C PRO A 464 22.24 -30.01 14.19
N SER A 465 22.69 -31.06 14.87
CA SER A 465 23.17 -32.32 14.30
C SER A 465 22.04 -33.19 13.72
N LYS A 466 22.38 -33.90 12.64
CA LYS A 466 21.54 -34.88 11.93
C LYS A 466 21.06 -35.98 12.88
N LYS A 467 19.74 -36.24 12.91
CA LYS A 467 19.18 -37.55 13.28
C LYS A 467 18.42 -38.13 12.10
N MET A 468 18.88 -39.30 11.66
CA MET A 468 18.22 -40.16 10.68
C MET A 468 16.86 -40.64 11.22
N CYS A 469 15.81 -40.58 10.39
CA CYS A 469 14.56 -41.28 10.65
C CYS A 469 14.62 -42.70 10.07
N SER A 470 14.31 -43.69 10.90
CA SER A 470 13.88 -45.02 10.47
C SER A 470 12.34 -45.08 10.48
N ALA A 471 11.79 -45.72 9.46
CA ALA A 471 10.37 -45.84 9.17
C ALA A 471 9.62 -46.85 10.06
N SER A 472 8.34 -46.57 10.35
CA SER A 472 7.25 -47.57 10.46
C SER A 472 5.88 -46.88 10.56
N ALA A 473 4.85 -47.60 10.10
CA ALA A 473 3.56 -47.12 9.61
C ALA A 473 2.39 -47.11 10.63
N GLU A 474 1.26 -46.56 10.15
CA GLU A 474 -0.16 -46.79 10.48
C GLU A 474 -0.97 -45.75 11.30
N HIS A 475 -1.88 -45.10 10.54
CA HIS A 475 -3.31 -44.75 10.80
C HIS A 475 -3.75 -43.67 11.84
N PRO A 476 -4.95 -43.06 11.65
CA PRO A 476 -5.13 -41.62 11.73
C PRO A 476 -5.96 -41.14 12.93
N GLU A 477 -5.59 -40.02 13.53
CA GLU A 477 -6.45 -39.28 14.45
C GLU A 477 -6.50 -37.78 14.11
N SER A 478 -7.71 -37.27 14.18
CA SER A 478 -8.12 -35.88 13.99
C SER A 478 -7.46 -34.94 14.99
N ILE A 479 -6.84 -33.86 14.52
CA ILE A 479 -6.57 -32.68 15.37
C ILE A 479 -6.89 -31.40 14.59
N ASN A 480 -8.00 -30.79 14.98
CA ASN A 480 -8.32 -29.38 14.78
C ASN A 480 -7.16 -28.51 15.25
N THR A 481 -6.55 -27.75 14.35
CA THR A 481 -5.68 -26.62 14.71
C THR A 481 -6.16 -25.38 13.97
N VAL A 482 -6.77 -24.48 14.75
CA VAL A 482 -7.12 -23.12 14.35
C VAL A 482 -5.83 -22.30 14.23
N PRO A 483 -5.59 -21.56 13.13
CA PRO A 483 -4.44 -20.68 13.04
C PRO A 483 -4.52 -19.54 14.08
N LEU A 484 -3.43 -19.35 14.83
CA LEU A 484 -3.16 -18.37 15.90
C LEU A 484 -3.38 -16.87 15.54
N TYR A 485 -3.98 -16.56 14.40
CA TYR A 485 -4.34 -15.18 14.01
C TYR A 485 -5.73 -14.76 14.51
N LEU A 486 -6.57 -15.71 14.96
CA LEU A 486 -7.94 -15.45 15.44
C LEU A 486 -8.04 -15.19 16.96
N GLU A 487 -7.05 -15.57 17.78
CA GLU A 487 -7.08 -15.31 19.23
C GLU A 487 -6.88 -13.83 19.61
N LYS A 488 -6.25 -13.03 18.75
CA LYS A 488 -6.02 -11.59 19.04
C LYS A 488 -7.24 -10.70 18.82
N ILE A 489 -8.30 -11.20 18.18
CA ILE A 489 -9.57 -10.46 18.01
C ILE A 489 -10.58 -10.81 19.11
N MET A 490 -10.38 -11.92 19.85
CA MET A 490 -11.30 -12.39 20.88
C MET A 490 -11.10 -11.79 22.29
N ARG A 491 -10.12 -10.90 22.51
CA ARG A 491 -9.89 -10.26 23.83
C ARG A 491 -10.48 -8.86 24.00
N ALA A 492 -11.29 -8.36 23.06
CA ALA A 492 -11.88 -7.01 23.17
C ALA A 492 -13.39 -6.97 23.46
N THR A 493 -14.04 -8.10 23.78
CA THR A 493 -15.47 -8.14 24.08
C THR A 493 -15.78 -9.07 25.24
N HIS A 494 -15.35 -8.73 26.46
CA HIS A 494 -15.96 -9.23 27.70
C HIS A 494 -15.49 -8.38 28.89
N THR A 495 -16.21 -7.29 29.18
CA THR A 495 -16.42 -6.74 30.54
C THR A 495 -17.49 -5.66 30.45
N SER A 496 -18.74 -6.01 30.74
CA SER A 496 -19.36 -5.72 32.04
C SER A 496 -20.87 -5.90 31.90
N GLU A 497 -21.37 -6.96 32.53
CA GLU A 497 -22.74 -7.05 32.98
C GLU A 497 -23.00 -5.92 34.01
N PHE A 498 -24.10 -5.20 33.76
CA PHE A 498 -25.03 -4.46 34.65
C PHE A 498 -25.44 -3.11 34.07
#